data_AF-A0A3N5ZLY7-F1
#
_entry.id   AF-A0A3N5ZLY7-F1
#
_cell.length_a   1.000
_cell.length_b   1.000
_cell.length_c   1.000
_cell.angle_alpha   90.00
_cell.angle_beta   90.00
_cell.angle_gamma   90.00
#
_symmetry.space_group_name_H-M   'P 1'
#
loop_
_entity.id
_entity.type
_entity.pdbx_description
1 polymer ?
#
loop_
_entity_poly.entity_id
_entity_poly.type
_entity_poly.pdbx_seq_one_letter_code
_entity_poly.pdbx_strand_id
1 'polypeptide(L)'
;MAPMIQAEDLSVYRQFQFGMNLAEVAKRADVKPSVARVIHQRPALIEELEWRPQRSYDSTKETDPVREVLFSFYNGELFRVLVTYDQDKTQGLTYQDMVEAISATYGTASRPDAQIILFSSSSVYNNTEKVIARWEDPQYSVNLFRVSYNSAFGVAAFSKRLDALAEKAIIEAIRLDAKEAPEREIQRQKKEDDANRLAQDKARPGNKANFRP
;
A
#
# COMPACT_ATOMS: atom_id res chain seq x y z
N MET A 1 -40.06 -3.24 18.97
CA MET A 1 -38.64 -3.52 19.28
C MET A 1 -37.88 -3.46 17.96
N ALA A 2 -37.08 -2.42 17.74
CA ALA A 2 -36.23 -2.32 16.55
C ALA A 2 -35.01 -3.24 16.74
N PRO A 3 -34.50 -3.90 15.69
CA PRO A 3 -33.31 -4.74 15.81
C PRO A 3 -32.11 -3.84 16.12
N MET A 4 -31.37 -4.17 17.18
CA MET A 4 -30.04 -3.59 17.41
C MET A 4 -29.14 -4.09 16.29
N ILE A 5 -28.86 -3.24 15.31
CA ILE A 5 -27.77 -3.48 14.36
C ILE A 5 -26.49 -3.48 15.20
N GLN A 6 -25.94 -4.67 15.46
CA GLN A 6 -24.60 -4.78 16.01
C GLN A 6 -23.64 -4.33 14.93
N ALA A 7 -22.86 -3.28 15.22
CA ALA A 7 -21.76 -2.89 14.36
C ALA A 7 -20.80 -4.08 14.19
N GLU A 8 -20.35 -4.32 12.96
CA GLU A 8 -19.32 -5.30 12.65
C GLU A 8 -18.01 -4.94 13.36
N ASP A 9 -17.20 -5.95 13.69
CA ASP A 9 -15.91 -5.78 14.34
C ASP A 9 -14.94 -5.02 13.43
N LEU A 10 -14.43 -3.88 13.91
CA LEU A 10 -13.46 -3.04 13.20
C LEU A 10 -12.11 -3.74 12.96
N SER A 11 -11.89 -4.91 13.57
CA SER A 11 -10.75 -5.77 13.28
C SER A 11 -10.80 -6.39 11.87
N VAL A 12 -11.96 -6.35 11.20
CA VAL A 12 -12.18 -6.90 9.85
C VAL A 12 -12.64 -5.79 8.91
N TYR A 13 -12.09 -5.78 7.70
CA TYR A 13 -12.55 -4.90 6.63
C TYR A 13 -12.69 -5.67 5.31
N ARG A 14 -13.89 -5.69 4.72
CA ARG A 14 -14.20 -6.42 3.46
C ARG A 14 -13.70 -7.87 3.48
N GLN A 15 -13.94 -8.59 4.59
CA GLN A 15 -13.48 -9.96 4.84
C GLN A 15 -11.98 -10.13 5.12
N PHE A 16 -11.22 -9.03 5.26
CA PHE A 16 -9.81 -9.07 5.63
C PHE A 16 -9.61 -8.62 7.09
N GLN A 17 -9.24 -9.54 7.96
CA GLN A 17 -8.87 -9.29 9.34
C GLN A 17 -7.44 -8.76 9.45
N PHE A 18 -7.23 -7.71 10.24
CA PHE A 18 -5.89 -7.22 10.56
C PHE A 18 -5.10 -8.27 11.35
N GLY A 19 -3.80 -8.37 11.07
CA GLY A 19 -2.91 -9.41 11.59
C GLY A 19 -2.82 -10.67 10.73
N MET A 20 -3.71 -10.86 9.73
CA MET A 20 -3.55 -11.96 8.77
C MET A 20 -2.23 -11.88 8.02
N ASN A 21 -1.68 -13.04 7.68
CA ASN A 21 -0.42 -13.07 6.93
C ASN A 21 -0.62 -12.86 5.42
N LEU A 22 0.46 -12.52 4.72
CA LEU A 22 0.44 -12.29 3.27
C LEU A 22 -0.15 -13.47 2.48
N ALA A 23 0.15 -14.71 2.86
CA ALA A 23 -0.35 -15.89 2.15
C ALA A 23 -1.86 -16.08 2.31
N GLU A 24 -2.41 -15.76 3.49
CA GLU A 24 -3.85 -15.80 3.76
C GLU A 24 -4.60 -14.72 2.97
N VAL A 25 -4.08 -13.50 2.95
CA VAL A 25 -4.66 -12.39 2.17
C VAL A 25 -4.61 -12.72 0.68
N ALA A 26 -3.47 -13.16 0.17
CA ALA A 26 -3.29 -13.52 -1.24
C ALA A 26 -4.24 -14.65 -1.66
N LYS A 27 -4.39 -15.69 -0.83
CA LYS A 27 -5.35 -16.78 -1.06
C LYS A 27 -6.79 -16.28 -1.12
N ARG A 28 -7.19 -15.38 -0.22
CA ARG A 28 -8.57 -14.84 -0.20
C ARG A 28 -8.83 -13.89 -1.38
N ALA A 29 -7.81 -13.17 -1.83
CA ALA A 29 -7.88 -12.29 -2.99
C ALA A 29 -7.70 -13.02 -4.34
N ASP A 30 -7.49 -14.35 -4.32
CA ASP A 30 -7.18 -15.19 -5.50
C ASP A 30 -5.97 -14.68 -6.31
N VAL A 31 -4.92 -14.27 -5.61
CA VAL A 31 -3.65 -13.82 -6.20
C VAL A 31 -2.47 -14.62 -5.64
N LYS A 32 -1.37 -14.65 -6.38
CA LYS A 32 -0.14 -15.32 -5.93
C LYS A 32 0.58 -14.41 -4.91
N PRO A 33 1.06 -14.93 -3.76
CA PRO A 33 1.84 -14.13 -2.81
C PRO A 33 3.07 -13.45 -3.43
N SER A 34 3.66 -14.05 -4.47
CA SER A 34 4.83 -13.53 -5.18
C SER A 34 4.59 -12.22 -5.93
N VAL A 35 3.35 -11.76 -6.06
CA VAL A 35 3.04 -10.45 -6.67
C VAL A 35 3.14 -9.31 -5.66
N ALA A 36 3.28 -9.61 -4.37
CA ALA A 36 3.58 -8.61 -3.36
C ALA A 36 4.96 -8.00 -3.60
N ARG A 37 5.05 -6.68 -3.47
CA ARG A 37 6.30 -5.93 -3.59
C ARG A 37 6.86 -5.68 -2.21
N VAL A 38 8.15 -5.99 -2.06
CA VAL A 38 8.92 -5.57 -0.88
C VAL A 38 9.28 -4.10 -1.02
N ILE A 39 8.84 -3.29 -0.07
CA ILE A 39 9.09 -1.84 -0.04
C ILE A 39 10.35 -1.55 0.75
N HIS A 40 10.47 -2.13 1.95
CA HIS A 40 11.65 -2.05 2.79
C HIS A 40 11.92 -3.40 3.43
N GLN A 41 13.20 -3.72 3.65
CA GLN A 41 13.62 -4.93 4.38
C GLN A 41 14.28 -4.62 5.73
N ARG A 42 14.63 -3.34 5.96
CA ARG A 42 15.37 -2.89 7.15
C ARG A 42 14.82 -1.52 7.56
N PRO A 43 14.53 -1.28 8.86
CA PRO A 43 14.72 -2.18 10.00
C PRO A 43 13.66 -3.30 10.11
N ALA A 44 12.54 -3.17 9.41
CA ALA A 44 11.48 -4.17 9.37
C ALA A 44 11.08 -4.49 7.92
N LEU A 45 10.45 -5.63 7.71
CA LEU A 45 9.90 -6.00 6.41
C LEU A 45 8.58 -5.26 6.20
N ILE A 46 8.54 -4.41 5.18
CA ILE A 46 7.34 -3.73 4.71
C ILE A 46 7.02 -4.25 3.32
N GLU A 47 5.83 -4.80 3.15
CA GLU A 47 5.37 -5.36 1.88
C GLU A 47 4.02 -4.76 1.50
N GLU A 48 3.77 -4.65 0.20
CA GLU A 48 2.52 -4.18 -0.34
C GLU A 48 2.00 -5.16 -1.40
N LEU A 49 0.71 -5.47 -1.34
CA LEU A 49 0.01 -6.28 -2.33
C LEU A 49 -1.12 -5.44 -2.92
N GLU A 50 -0.97 -5.09 -4.19
CA GLU A 50 -2.02 -4.43 -4.95
C GLU A 50 -2.99 -5.47 -5.52
N TRP A 51 -4.28 -5.23 -5.36
CA TRP A 51 -5.35 -6.06 -5.90
C TRP A 51 -6.38 -5.20 -6.60
N ARG A 52 -6.86 -5.67 -7.75
CA ARG A 52 -7.93 -5.03 -8.51
C ARG A 52 -9.01 -6.06 -8.78
N PRO A 53 -10.29 -5.75 -8.51
CA PRO A 53 -11.39 -6.62 -8.92
C PRO A 53 -11.29 -6.91 -10.42
N GLN A 54 -11.50 -8.16 -10.82
CA GLN A 54 -11.56 -8.55 -12.22
C GLN A 54 -12.73 -7.80 -12.87
N ARG A 55 -12.44 -6.88 -13.80
CA ARG A 55 -13.48 -6.23 -14.60
C ARG A 55 -14.09 -7.26 -15.53
N SER A 56 -15.31 -7.70 -15.27
CA SER A 56 -16.00 -8.60 -16.19
C SER A 56 -16.45 -7.80 -17.40
N TYR A 57 -16.07 -8.22 -18.62
CA TYR A 57 -16.56 -7.63 -19.86
C TYR A 57 -18.11 -7.74 -20.01
N ASP A 58 -18.75 -8.61 -19.22
CA ASP A 58 -20.19 -8.67 -19.05
C ASP A 58 -20.67 -7.56 -18.09
N SER A 59 -20.93 -6.39 -18.66
CA SER A 59 -21.33 -5.13 -18.02
C SER A 59 -22.60 -5.18 -17.14
N THR A 60 -23.24 -6.35 -16.98
CA THR A 60 -24.51 -6.50 -16.25
C THR A 60 -24.35 -7.02 -14.82
N LYS A 61 -23.15 -7.44 -14.39
CA LYS A 61 -22.94 -8.06 -13.07
C LYS A 61 -21.89 -7.41 -12.18
N GLU A 62 -21.18 -6.39 -12.64
CA GLU A 62 -20.08 -5.80 -11.86
C GLU A 62 -20.56 -4.69 -10.92
N THR A 63 -21.14 -5.09 -9.80
CA THR A 63 -21.77 -4.18 -8.82
C THR A 63 -20.78 -3.54 -7.84
N ASP A 64 -19.56 -4.09 -7.67
CA ASP A 64 -18.60 -3.52 -6.72
C ASP A 64 -18.00 -2.21 -7.27
N PRO A 65 -18.15 -1.07 -6.57
CA PRO A 65 -17.54 0.19 -6.98
C PRO A 65 -16.03 0.23 -6.74
N VAL A 66 -15.42 -0.81 -6.14
CA VAL A 66 -13.97 -0.82 -5.91
C VAL A 66 -13.21 -0.85 -7.24
N ARG A 67 -12.26 0.08 -7.35
CA ARG A 67 -11.29 0.11 -8.44
C ARG A 67 -10.03 -0.65 -8.07
N GLU A 68 -9.57 -0.46 -6.85
CA GLU A 68 -8.27 -0.94 -6.38
C GLU A 68 -8.27 -1.08 -4.85
N VAL A 69 -7.54 -2.10 -4.37
CA VAL A 69 -7.23 -2.31 -2.96
C VAL A 69 -5.73 -2.51 -2.82
N LEU A 70 -5.12 -1.78 -1.90
CA LEU A 70 -3.73 -1.95 -1.51
C LEU A 70 -3.69 -2.51 -0.09
N PHE A 71 -3.14 -3.72 0.04
CA PHE A 71 -2.86 -4.34 1.33
C PHE A 71 -1.42 -4.05 1.73
N SER A 72 -1.20 -3.54 2.95
CA SER A 72 0.14 -3.26 3.47
C SER A 72 0.44 -4.15 4.67
N PHE A 73 1.65 -4.71 4.70
CA PHE A 73 2.12 -5.68 5.68
C PHE A 73 3.33 -5.16 6.45
N TYR A 74 3.36 -5.45 7.73
CA TYR A 74 4.47 -5.17 8.64
C TYR A 74 4.95 -6.49 9.22
N ASN A 75 6.19 -6.88 8.91
CA ASN A 75 6.75 -8.19 9.26
C ASN A 75 5.81 -9.36 8.89
N GLY A 76 5.16 -9.25 7.73
CA GLY A 76 4.24 -10.25 7.22
C GLY A 76 2.81 -10.16 7.75
N GLU A 77 2.50 -9.27 8.70
CA GLU A 77 1.15 -9.09 9.25
C GLU A 77 0.41 -7.93 8.57
N LEU A 78 -0.83 -8.17 8.13
CA LEU A 78 -1.69 -7.15 7.53
C LEU A 78 -1.99 -6.05 8.55
N PHE A 79 -1.50 -4.83 8.31
CA PHE A 79 -1.75 -3.71 9.20
C PHE A 79 -2.70 -2.67 8.60
N ARG A 80 -2.83 -2.62 7.27
CA ARG A 80 -3.60 -1.60 6.57
C ARG A 80 -4.19 -2.12 5.27
N VAL A 81 -5.42 -1.70 5.00
CA VAL A 81 -6.16 -1.90 3.75
C VAL A 81 -6.58 -0.52 3.23
N LEU A 82 -6.09 -0.15 2.06
CA LEU A 82 -6.45 1.08 1.38
C LEU A 82 -7.31 0.76 0.16
N VAL A 83 -8.54 1.24 0.14
CA VAL A 83 -9.46 1.07 -0.98
C VAL A 83 -9.62 2.39 -1.72
N THR A 84 -9.51 2.32 -3.04
CA THR A 84 -9.90 3.41 -3.93
C THR A 84 -11.11 2.97 -4.75
N TYR A 85 -12.17 3.77 -4.73
CA TYR A 85 -13.38 3.50 -5.51
C TYR A 85 -13.25 4.06 -6.94
N ASP A 86 -13.98 3.44 -7.86
CA ASP A 86 -14.12 3.92 -9.22
C ASP A 86 -14.98 5.19 -9.22
N GLN A 87 -14.48 6.24 -9.86
CA GLN A 87 -15.12 7.55 -9.88
C GLN A 87 -16.45 7.51 -10.64
N ASP A 88 -16.53 6.75 -11.73
CA ASP A 88 -17.73 6.67 -12.56
C ASP A 88 -18.82 5.90 -11.81
N LYS A 89 -18.44 4.84 -11.07
CA LYS A 89 -19.38 4.05 -10.26
C LYS A 89 -19.83 4.74 -8.97
N THR A 90 -19.13 5.78 -8.53
CA THR A 90 -19.50 6.58 -7.35
C THR A 90 -20.00 7.98 -7.70
N GLN A 91 -20.19 8.26 -8.99
CA GLN A 91 -20.69 9.53 -9.47
C GLN A 91 -22.09 9.82 -8.89
N GLY A 92 -22.26 11.03 -8.35
CA GLY A 92 -23.52 11.47 -7.73
C GLY A 92 -23.66 11.13 -6.25
N LEU A 93 -22.81 10.25 -5.70
CA LEU A 93 -22.80 9.99 -4.25
C LEU A 93 -22.20 11.18 -3.50
N THR A 94 -22.91 11.61 -2.47
CA THR A 94 -22.45 12.65 -1.54
C THR A 94 -21.60 12.06 -0.43
N TYR A 95 -20.95 12.93 0.34
CA TYR A 95 -20.24 12.51 1.54
C TYR A 95 -21.19 11.86 2.55
N GLN A 96 -22.42 12.33 2.63
CA GLN A 96 -23.44 11.77 3.52
C GLN A 96 -23.82 10.36 3.10
N ASP A 97 -24.04 10.11 1.80
CA ASP A 97 -24.39 8.79 1.29
C ASP A 97 -23.28 7.76 1.59
N MET A 98 -22.02 8.16 1.40
CA MET A 98 -20.87 7.31 1.72
C MET A 98 -20.75 7.03 3.22
N VAL A 99 -20.99 8.04 4.06
CA VAL A 99 -20.98 7.88 5.51
C VAL A 99 -22.10 6.96 5.98
N GLU A 100 -23.32 7.11 5.44
CA GLU A 100 -24.46 6.26 5.78
C GLU A 100 -24.20 4.80 5.37
N ALA A 101 -23.67 4.58 4.16
CA ALA A 101 -23.35 3.25 3.66
C ALA A 101 -22.33 2.51 4.55
N ILE A 102 -21.26 3.19 4.98
CA ILE A 102 -20.24 2.58 5.87
C ILE A 102 -20.76 2.47 7.31
N SER A 103 -21.58 3.42 7.76
CA SER A 103 -22.17 3.39 9.11
C SER A 103 -23.19 2.27 9.29
N ALA A 104 -23.79 1.78 8.20
CA ALA A 104 -24.62 0.57 8.22
C ALA A 104 -23.83 -0.67 8.67
N THR A 105 -22.51 -0.68 8.45
CA THR A 105 -21.60 -1.77 8.85
C THR A 105 -20.97 -1.50 10.21
N TYR A 106 -20.33 -0.34 10.41
CA TYR A 106 -19.49 -0.07 11.59
C TYR A 106 -20.16 0.84 12.64
N GLY A 107 -21.44 1.15 12.47
CA GLY A 107 -22.17 2.04 13.38
C GLY A 107 -21.85 3.52 13.17
N THR A 108 -22.04 4.33 14.21
CA THR A 108 -21.97 5.79 14.09
C THR A 108 -20.54 6.29 13.83
N ALA A 109 -20.38 7.09 12.77
CA ALA A 109 -19.12 7.73 12.45
C ALA A 109 -18.86 8.99 13.29
N SER A 110 -17.60 9.24 13.64
CA SER A 110 -17.11 10.56 14.06
C SER A 110 -16.66 11.37 12.83
N ARG A 111 -16.60 12.70 12.96
CA ARG A 111 -16.13 13.63 11.92
C ARG A 111 -14.97 14.48 12.44
N PRO A 112 -13.77 13.89 12.60
CA PRO A 112 -12.63 14.61 13.13
C PRO A 112 -12.06 15.58 12.09
N ASP A 113 -11.54 16.71 12.54
CA ASP A 113 -10.65 17.54 11.71
C ASP A 113 -9.25 16.92 11.71
N ALA A 114 -9.11 15.83 10.97
CA ALA A 114 -7.89 15.03 10.90
C ALA A 114 -7.49 14.76 9.45
N GLN A 115 -6.21 14.44 9.28
CA GLN A 115 -5.67 13.93 8.02
C GLN A 115 -5.19 12.51 8.22
N ILE A 116 -5.17 11.74 7.13
CA ILE A 116 -4.52 10.43 7.08
C ILE A 116 -3.40 10.46 6.07
N ILE A 117 -2.33 9.74 6.36
CA ILE A 117 -1.24 9.54 5.40
C ILE A 117 -1.59 8.32 4.55
N LEU A 118 -1.66 8.48 3.24
CA LEU A 118 -1.70 7.38 2.30
C LEU A 118 -0.26 6.93 2.02
N PHE A 119 0.23 5.94 2.76
CA PHE A 119 1.49 5.28 2.39
C PHE A 119 1.23 4.49 1.11
N SER A 120 1.77 4.98 0.00
CA SER A 120 1.94 4.20 -1.21
C SER A 120 3.39 4.34 -1.63
N SER A 121 4.08 3.22 -1.76
CA SER A 121 5.45 3.17 -2.24
C SER A 121 5.62 3.53 -3.73
N SER A 122 4.56 4.01 -4.39
CA SER A 122 4.63 4.65 -5.72
C SER A 122 4.77 6.19 -5.64
N SER A 123 4.52 6.82 -4.49
CA SER A 123 4.71 8.25 -4.31
C SER A 123 5.92 8.52 -3.42
N VAL A 124 6.91 9.23 -3.98
CA VAL A 124 8.07 9.80 -3.26
C VAL A 124 7.63 10.75 -2.13
N TYR A 125 6.35 11.13 -2.11
CA TYR A 125 5.70 11.95 -1.10
C TYR A 125 4.57 11.16 -0.41
N ASN A 126 4.53 11.23 0.91
CA ASN A 126 3.35 10.87 1.70
C ASN A 126 2.20 11.79 1.27
N ASN A 127 1.17 11.24 0.62
CA ASN A 127 0.00 12.03 0.29
C ASN A 127 -0.90 12.09 1.54
N THR A 128 -1.16 13.27 2.07
CA THR A 128 -2.08 13.45 3.19
C THR A 128 -3.47 13.78 2.67
N GLU A 129 -4.47 13.02 3.10
CA GLU A 129 -5.86 13.27 2.71
C GLU A 129 -6.71 13.62 3.92
N LYS A 130 -7.63 14.57 3.73
CA LYS A 130 -8.56 14.99 4.77
C LYS A 130 -9.58 13.89 5.05
N VAL A 131 -9.75 13.56 6.33
CA VAL A 131 -10.78 12.61 6.77
C VAL A 131 -12.14 13.27 6.70
N ILE A 132 -13.07 12.60 6.03
CA ILE A 132 -14.49 12.98 5.96
C ILE A 132 -15.23 12.41 7.17
N ALA A 133 -14.97 11.14 7.46
CA ALA A 133 -15.59 10.42 8.57
C ALA A 133 -14.68 9.27 9.04
N ARG A 134 -14.82 8.91 10.31
CA ARG A 134 -14.03 7.88 10.96
C ARG A 134 -14.90 6.97 11.82
N TRP A 135 -14.61 5.67 11.75
CA TRP A 135 -15.09 4.66 12.68
C TRP A 135 -13.86 4.09 13.36
N GLU A 136 -13.85 4.06 14.69
CA GLU A 136 -12.66 3.62 15.41
C GLU A 136 -12.99 3.04 16.78
N ASP A 137 -12.10 2.18 17.23
CA ASP A 137 -11.99 1.71 18.61
C ASP A 137 -10.53 1.94 19.09
N PRO A 138 -10.12 1.46 20.28
CA PRO A 138 -8.75 1.63 20.74
C PRO A 138 -7.67 0.97 19.85
N GLN A 139 -8.02 -0.04 19.04
CA GLN A 139 -7.09 -0.86 18.27
C GLN A 139 -7.13 -0.60 16.76
N TYR A 140 -8.29 -0.24 16.20
CA TYR A 140 -8.54 -0.16 14.77
C TYR A 140 -9.17 1.18 14.37
N SER A 141 -8.99 1.54 13.10
CA SER A 141 -9.60 2.73 12.51
C SER A 141 -9.97 2.50 11.06
N VAL A 142 -11.17 2.90 10.67
CA VAL A 142 -11.66 2.98 9.29
C VAL A 142 -11.90 4.46 8.98
N ASN A 143 -11.28 4.97 7.93
CA ASN A 143 -11.29 6.39 7.58
C ASN A 143 -11.80 6.55 6.16
N LEU A 144 -12.93 7.24 6.01
CA LEU A 144 -13.42 7.70 4.71
C LEU A 144 -12.73 9.02 4.38
N PHE A 145 -12.23 9.13 3.16
CA PHE A 145 -11.61 10.33 2.63
C PHE A 145 -11.95 10.48 1.15
N ARG A 146 -11.56 11.62 0.58
CA ARG A 146 -11.63 11.86 -0.85
C ARG A 146 -10.23 12.15 -1.36
N VAL A 147 -9.85 11.43 -2.39
CA VAL A 147 -8.55 11.54 -3.04
C VAL A 147 -8.47 12.92 -3.72
N SER A 148 -7.46 13.71 -3.37
CA SER A 148 -7.37 15.11 -3.83
C SER A 148 -7.16 15.24 -5.35
N TYR A 149 -6.42 14.31 -5.97
CA TYR A 149 -6.01 14.44 -7.38
C TYR A 149 -7.08 14.01 -8.40
N ASN A 150 -7.91 13.02 -8.08
CA ASN A 150 -8.96 12.50 -8.99
C ASN A 150 -10.36 12.59 -8.40
N SER A 151 -10.53 13.18 -7.22
CA SER A 151 -11.83 13.35 -6.57
C SER A 151 -12.59 12.05 -6.29
N ALA A 152 -11.92 10.88 -6.38
CA ALA A 152 -12.52 9.60 -6.05
C ALA A 152 -12.64 9.41 -4.54
N PHE A 153 -13.65 8.65 -4.11
CA PHE A 153 -13.73 8.23 -2.71
C PHE A 153 -12.68 7.17 -2.41
N GLY A 154 -12.16 7.20 -1.19
CA GLY A 154 -11.27 6.17 -0.68
C GLY A 154 -11.57 5.85 0.77
N VAL A 155 -11.22 4.63 1.18
CA VAL A 155 -11.31 4.18 2.57
C VAL A 155 -9.96 3.61 3.00
N ALA A 156 -9.44 4.09 4.12
CA ALA A 156 -8.24 3.54 4.76
C ALA A 156 -8.63 2.88 6.07
N ALA A 157 -8.50 1.56 6.14
CA ALA A 157 -8.73 0.77 7.34
C ALA A 157 -7.40 0.22 7.86
N PHE A 158 -7.11 0.33 9.16
CA PHE A 158 -5.83 -0.13 9.72
C PHE A 158 -5.88 -0.47 11.21
N SER A 159 -4.94 -1.31 11.65
CA SER A 159 -4.58 -1.52 13.05
C SER A 159 -3.65 -0.41 13.52
N LYS A 160 -4.11 0.41 14.49
CA LYS A 160 -3.38 1.58 15.00
C LYS A 160 -1.99 1.23 15.52
N ARG A 161 -1.85 0.09 16.21
CA ARG A 161 -0.56 -0.35 16.76
C ARG A 161 0.42 -0.72 15.66
N LEU A 162 0.00 -1.58 14.72
CA LEU A 162 0.88 -2.04 13.64
C LEU A 162 1.19 -0.89 12.67
N ASP A 163 0.23 -0.02 12.40
CA ASP A 163 0.41 1.18 11.58
C ASP A 163 1.50 2.10 12.12
N ALA A 164 1.46 2.39 13.43
CA ALA A 164 2.48 3.20 14.09
C ALA A 164 3.88 2.55 14.11
N LEU A 165 3.96 1.21 14.15
CA LEU A 165 5.22 0.48 14.03
C LEU A 165 5.76 0.49 12.60
N ALA A 166 4.88 0.31 11.62
CA ALA A 166 5.21 0.38 10.20
C ALA A 166 5.71 1.78 9.82
N GLU A 167 5.02 2.84 10.25
CA GLU A 167 5.44 4.22 10.00
C GLU A 167 6.85 4.50 10.54
N LYS A 168 7.13 4.10 11.79
CA LYS A 168 8.48 4.25 12.37
C LYS A 168 9.53 3.49 11.58
N ALA A 169 9.22 2.26 11.14
CA ALA A 169 10.13 1.46 10.35
C ALA A 169 10.39 2.08 8.97
N ILE A 170 9.36 2.60 8.31
CA ILE A 170 9.48 3.28 7.01
C ILE A 170 10.36 4.52 7.14
N ILE A 171 10.13 5.36 8.15
CA ILE A 171 10.94 6.56 8.41
C ILE A 171 12.42 6.19 8.62
N GLU A 172 12.69 5.17 9.43
CA GLU A 172 14.06 4.73 9.67
C GLU A 172 14.69 4.07 8.44
N ALA A 173 13.93 3.32 7.65
CA ALA A 173 14.40 2.74 6.40
C ALA A 173 14.88 3.82 5.43
N ILE A 174 14.08 4.88 5.23
CA ILE A 174 14.44 6.04 4.40
C ILE A 174 15.72 6.70 4.91
N ARG A 175 15.86 6.87 6.23
CA ARG A 175 17.05 7.44 6.85
C ARG A 175 18.31 6.61 6.59
N LEU A 176 18.21 5.28 6.76
CA LEU A 176 19.29 4.35 6.50
C LEU A 176 19.68 4.34 5.02
N ASP A 177 18.70 4.35 4.12
CA ASP A 177 18.94 4.40 2.68
C ASP A 177 19.66 5.67 2.25
N ALA A 178 19.29 6.82 2.82
CA ALA A 178 19.99 8.07 2.57
C ALA A 178 21.45 8.04 3.07
N LYS A 179 21.70 7.41 4.23
CA LYS A 179 23.04 7.30 4.81
C LYS A 179 23.94 6.33 4.04
N GLU A 180 23.39 5.21 3.56
CA GLU A 180 24.13 4.18 2.83
C GLU A 180 24.34 4.54 1.35
N ALA A 181 23.55 5.48 0.79
CA ALA A 181 23.61 5.83 -0.64
C ALA A 181 25.02 6.20 -1.14
N PRO A 182 25.83 7.03 -0.45
CA PRO A 182 27.17 7.37 -0.92
C PRO A 182 28.10 6.15 -0.97
N GLU A 183 28.09 5.31 0.08
CA GLU A 183 28.94 4.11 0.13
C GLU A 183 28.54 3.09 -0.93
N ARG A 184 27.23 2.90 -1.17
CA ARG A 184 26.73 2.04 -2.24
C ARG A 184 27.20 2.52 -3.62
N GLU A 185 27.20 3.83 -3.86
CA GLU A 185 27.68 4.41 -5.11
C GLU A 185 29.20 4.22 -5.29
N ILE A 186 30.00 4.42 -4.24
CA ILE A 186 31.44 4.15 -4.27
C ILE A 186 31.71 2.67 -4.59
N GLN A 187 30.98 1.76 -3.95
CA GLN A 187 31.12 0.31 -4.20
C GLN A 187 30.70 -0.06 -5.63
N ARG A 188 29.64 0.57 -6.16
CA ARG A 188 29.21 0.37 -7.55
C ARG A 188 30.29 0.79 -8.54
N GLN A 189 30.86 1.98 -8.37
CA GLN A 189 31.94 2.49 -9.22
C GLN A 189 33.16 1.58 -9.19
N LYS A 190 33.61 1.18 -7.99
CA LYS A 190 34.74 0.25 -7.85
C LYS A 190 34.49 -1.07 -8.58
N LYS A 191 33.28 -1.63 -8.48
CA LYS A 191 32.91 -2.87 -9.17
C LYS A 191 32.91 -2.70 -10.70
N GLU A 192 32.46 -1.55 -11.21
CA GLU A 192 32.50 -1.22 -12.63
C GLU A 192 33.93 -1.04 -13.14
N ASP A 193 34.78 -0.35 -12.39
CA ASP A 193 36.19 -0.18 -12.72
C ASP A 193 36.95 -1.51 -12.74
N ASP A 194 36.71 -2.38 -11.76
CA ASP A 194 37.30 -3.71 -11.70
C ASP A 194 36.82 -4.59 -12.88
N ALA A 195 35.52 -4.53 -13.22
CA ALA A 195 34.96 -5.25 -14.37
C ALA A 195 35.54 -4.74 -15.70
N ASN A 196 35.67 -3.42 -15.86
CA ASN A 196 36.27 -2.80 -17.03
C ASN A 196 37.74 -3.19 -17.19
N ARG A 197 38.51 -3.19 -16.09
CA ARG A 197 39.91 -3.62 -16.10
C ARG A 197 40.04 -5.08 -16.52
N LEU A 198 39.23 -5.98 -15.97
CA LEU A 198 39.20 -7.39 -16.35
C LEU A 198 38.85 -7.58 -17.84
N ALA A 199 37.89 -6.82 -18.36
CA ALA A 199 37.52 -6.85 -19.77
C ALA A 199 38.68 -6.38 -20.68
N GLN A 200 39.36 -5.30 -20.30
CA GLN A 200 40.53 -4.79 -21.01
C GLN A 200 41.69 -5.78 -21.02
N ASP A 201 42.04 -6.37 -19.86
CA ASP A 201 43.12 -7.35 -19.75
C ASP A 201 42.84 -8.61 -20.60
N LYS A 202 41.58 -9.04 -20.66
CA LYS A 202 41.16 -10.16 -21.51
C LYS A 202 41.27 -9.84 -23.01
N ALA A 203 40.93 -8.61 -23.42
CA ALA A 203 40.99 -8.18 -24.81
C ALA A 203 42.42 -7.87 -25.30
N ARG A 204 43.29 -7.44 -24.37
CA ARG A 204 44.64 -6.97 -24.64
C ARG A 204 45.50 -7.93 -25.49
N PRO A 205 45.64 -9.23 -25.20
CA PRO A 205 46.51 -10.10 -26.00
C PRO A 205 46.03 -10.27 -27.45
N GLY A 206 44.72 -10.42 -27.67
CA GLY A 206 44.16 -10.53 -29.03
C GLY A 206 44.29 -9.24 -29.83
N ASN A 207 43.98 -8.10 -29.21
CA ASN A 207 44.11 -6.80 -29.86
C ASN A 207 45.57 -6.45 -30.16
N LYS A 208 46.50 -6.78 -29.25
CA LYS A 208 47.94 -6.56 -29.46
C LYS A 208 48.48 -7.37 -30.65
N ALA A 209 48.01 -8.61 -30.84
CA ALA A 209 48.42 -9.45 -31.97
C ALA A 209 47.91 -8.94 -33.32
N ASN A 210 46.72 -8.33 -33.35
CA ASN A 210 46.06 -7.89 -34.58
C ASN A 210 46.28 -6.41 -34.95
N PHE A 211 46.88 -5.62 -34.05
CA PHE A 211 47.13 -4.20 -34.28
C PHE A 211 48.16 -3.99 -35.38
N ARG A 212 47.82 -3.21 -36.42
CA ARG A 212 48.74 -2.72 -37.45
C ARG A 212 48.76 -1.18 -37.42
N PRO A 213 49.93 -0.54 -37.29
CA PRO A 213 50.05 0.92 -37.27
C PRO A 213 49.61 1.59 -38.58
#